data_AF-A0A2M7IUY1-F1
#
_entry.id   AF-A0A2M7IUY1-F1
#
_cell.length_a   1.000
_cell.length_b   1.000
_cell.length_c   1.000
_cell.angle_alpha   90.00
_cell.angle_beta   90.00
_cell.angle_gamma   90.00
#
_symmetry.space_group_name_H-M   'P 1'
#
loop_
_entity.id
_entity.type
_entity.pdbx_description
1 polymer ?
#
loop_
_entity_poly.entity_id
_entity_poly.type
_entity_poly.pdbx_seq_one_letter_code
_entity_poly.pdbx_strand_id
1 'polypeptide(L)'
;EAMEKNLKILPGIAYSFSQPIQLRVAELISGVKSDIAIKLFGEDLNILKEKADEIVKVINQIDGAEDVKAEQITGLPQLQIKIDRQKIARYGINVADINQIIETAIGGREAGKVFEGDKRFDLVVRFTPEARSDIEKIKNILIPSSNSSTIPLSQIADVFVEEGPA
;
A
#
# COMPACT_ATOMS: atom_id res chain seq x y z
N GLU A 1 21.96 22.43 10.21
CA GLU A 1 22.78 23.26 9.30
C GLU A 1 23.53 22.50 8.20
N ALA A 2 24.72 21.91 8.42
CA ALA A 2 25.50 21.32 7.31
C ALA A 2 24.79 20.13 6.64
N MET A 3 24.21 19.22 7.43
CA MET A 3 23.40 18.10 6.92
C MET A 3 22.13 18.58 6.20
N GLU A 4 21.45 19.55 6.79
CA GLU A 4 20.22 20.14 6.25
C GLU A 4 20.45 20.78 4.88
N LYS A 5 21.53 21.55 4.71
CA LYS A 5 21.88 22.19 3.42
C LYS A 5 22.11 21.17 2.31
N ASN A 6 22.70 20.02 2.63
CA ASN A 6 22.92 18.95 1.67
C ASN A 6 21.62 18.21 1.30
N LEU A 7 20.69 18.07 2.26
CA LEU A 7 19.41 17.41 2.04
C LEU A 7 18.40 18.28 1.28
N LYS A 8 18.46 19.62 1.40
CA LYS A 8 17.61 20.55 0.63
C LYS A 8 17.73 20.42 -0.89
N ILE A 9 18.83 19.87 -1.39
CA ILE A 9 19.10 19.70 -2.82
C ILE A 9 18.35 18.48 -3.39
N LEU A 10 17.90 17.56 -2.53
CA LEU A 10 17.22 16.34 -2.95
C LEU A 10 15.71 16.58 -3.10
N PRO A 11 15.15 16.53 -4.32
CA PRO A 11 13.73 16.73 -4.52
C PRO A 11 12.92 15.56 -3.94
N GLY A 12 11.78 15.88 -3.33
CA GLY A 12 10.82 14.89 -2.82
C GLY A 12 11.19 14.26 -1.48
N ILE A 13 12.26 14.71 -0.82
CA ILE A 13 12.64 14.22 0.51
C ILE A 13 12.27 15.24 1.57
N ALA A 14 11.34 14.87 2.44
CA ALA A 14 11.11 15.58 3.70
C ALA A 14 11.94 14.90 4.80
N TYR A 15 12.69 15.68 5.56
CA TYR A 15 13.53 15.21 6.65
C TYR A 15 13.14 15.92 7.95
N SER A 16 13.41 15.25 9.07
CA SER A 16 13.24 15.80 10.42
C SER A 16 14.38 15.31 11.30
N PHE A 17 15.00 16.19 12.07
CA PHE A 17 16.12 15.81 12.93
C PHE A 17 15.64 15.42 14.34
N SER A 18 16.14 14.31 14.88
CA SER A 18 15.82 13.86 16.25
C SER A 18 16.94 13.00 16.84
N GLN A 19 16.85 12.73 18.15
CA GLN A 19 17.71 11.77 18.83
C GLN A 19 16.93 10.46 19.09
N PRO A 20 17.53 9.26 18.90
CA PRO A 20 16.81 7.98 19.01
C PRO A 20 16.04 7.78 20.32
N ILE A 21 16.57 8.25 21.45
CA ILE A 21 15.91 8.14 22.75
C ILE A 21 14.71 9.10 22.84
N GLN A 22 14.92 10.39 22.52
CA GLN A 22 13.87 11.41 22.51
C GLN A 22 12.73 11.01 21.56
N LEU A 23 13.07 10.54 20.36
CA LEU A 23 12.12 10.06 19.36
C LEU A 23 11.19 8.98 19.92
N ARG A 24 11.76 7.99 20.63
CA ARG A 24 10.97 6.91 21.25
C ARG A 24 10.09 7.40 22.38
N VAL A 25 10.58 8.32 23.20
CA VAL A 25 9.78 8.90 24.29
C VAL A 25 8.62 9.74 23.73
N ALA A 26 8.88 10.56 22.71
CA ALA A 26 7.85 11.35 22.03
C ALA A 26 6.80 10.43 21.40
N GLU A 27 7.22 9.40 20.65
CA GLU A 27 6.32 8.42 20.02
C GLU A 27 5.46 7.69 21.06
N LEU A 28 6.02 7.31 22.21
CA LEU A 28 5.28 6.67 23.29
C LEU A 28 4.23 7.57 23.96
N ILE A 29 4.50 8.88 24.08
CA ILE A 29 3.63 9.82 24.77
C ILE A 29 2.54 10.36 23.84
N SER A 30 2.95 10.88 22.67
CA SER A 30 2.08 11.63 21.76
C SER A 30 1.55 10.77 20.60
N GLY A 31 2.19 9.63 20.34
CA GLY A 31 1.95 8.79 19.17
C GLY A 31 2.63 9.28 17.90
N VAL A 32 3.41 10.38 17.95
CA VAL A 32 4.08 10.96 16.78
C VAL A 32 5.58 11.07 16.98
N LYS A 33 6.31 11.19 15.87
CA LYS A 33 7.78 11.26 15.82
C LYS A 33 8.33 12.68 15.84
N SER A 34 7.53 13.63 16.31
CA SER A 34 7.83 15.07 16.30
C SER A 34 7.65 15.66 17.70
N ASP A 35 8.36 16.76 17.98
CA ASP A 35 8.26 17.45 19.26
C ASP A 35 6.86 18.07 19.49
N ILE A 36 6.21 18.52 18.41
CA ILE A 36 4.84 19.05 18.42
C ILE A 36 4.03 18.32 17.34
N ALA A 37 2.78 17.98 17.67
CA ALA A 37 1.82 17.41 16.73
C ALA A 37 0.50 18.16 16.76
N ILE A 38 -0.11 18.28 15.58
CA ILE A 38 -1.48 18.75 15.41
C ILE A 38 -2.29 17.60 14.83
N LYS A 39 -3.32 17.19 15.57
CA LYS A 39 -4.18 16.07 15.18
C LYS A 39 -5.47 16.64 14.59
N LEU A 40 -5.69 16.36 13.30
CA LEU A 40 -6.91 16.71 12.60
C LEU A 40 -7.80 15.46 12.51
N PHE A 41 -9.03 15.55 12.97
CA PHE A 41 -9.99 14.45 12.98
C PHE A 41 -11.18 14.75 12.08
N GLY A 42 -11.69 13.73 11.40
CA GLY A 42 -12.83 13.82 10.50
C GLY A 42 -13.06 12.52 9.74
N GLU A 43 -14.14 12.46 8.99
CA GLU A 43 -14.55 11.24 8.27
C GLU A 43 -14.04 11.21 6.81
N ASP A 44 -13.85 12.38 6.20
CA ASP A 44 -13.44 12.51 4.80
C ASP A 44 -11.94 12.78 4.66
N LEU A 45 -11.21 11.79 4.13
CA LEU A 45 -9.76 11.86 3.94
C LEU A 45 -9.33 12.98 2.97
N ASN A 46 -10.16 13.35 1.99
CA ASN A 46 -9.83 14.41 1.04
C ASN A 46 -9.88 15.78 1.73
N ILE A 47 -10.93 16.02 2.52
CA ILE A 47 -11.06 17.25 3.31
C ILE A 47 -9.93 17.32 4.35
N LEU A 48 -9.62 16.21 5.02
CA LEU A 48 -8.53 16.16 5.98
C LEU A 48 -7.19 16.50 5.33
N LYS A 49 -6.91 15.99 4.12
CA LYS A 49 -5.69 16.31 3.37
C LYS A 49 -5.62 17.79 3.02
N GLU A 50 -6.69 18.35 2.44
CA GLU A 50 -6.75 19.77 2.08
C GLU A 50 -6.51 20.67 3.29
N LYS A 51 -7.17 20.37 4.41
CA LYS A 51 -7.02 21.13 5.66
C LYS A 51 -5.66 20.95 6.31
N ALA A 52 -5.07 19.76 6.24
CA ALA A 52 -3.70 19.54 6.70
C ALA A 52 -2.70 20.38 5.88
N ASP A 53 -2.86 20.46 4.56
CA ASP A 53 -2.01 21.30 3.70
C ASP A 53 -2.18 22.81 3.99
N GLU A 54 -3.40 23.26 4.29
CA GLU A 54 -3.65 24.63 4.78
C GLU A 54 -2.94 24.90 6.11
N ILE A 55 -3.04 23.98 7.07
CA ILE A 55 -2.40 24.09 8.39
C ILE A 55 -0.87 24.17 8.23
N VAL A 56 -0.29 23.31 7.39
CA VAL A 56 1.16 23.33 7.08
C VAL A 56 1.58 24.68 6.52
N LYS A 57 0.81 25.28 5.59
CA LYS A 57 1.12 26.60 5.01
C LYS A 57 1.12 27.71 6.06
N VAL A 58 0.19 27.67 7.02
CA VAL A 58 0.08 28.67 8.09
C VAL A 58 1.23 28.52 9.09
N ILE A 59 1.54 27.29 9.51
CA ILE A 59 2.56 27.06 10.53
C ILE A 59 3.97 27.34 10.01
N ASN A 60 4.24 27.06 8.73
CA ASN A 60 5.52 27.42 8.11
C ASN A 60 5.80 28.94 8.09
N GLN A 61 4.82 29.80 8.41
CA GLN A 61 5.04 31.25 8.55
C GLN A 61 5.43 31.66 9.97
N ILE A 62 5.33 30.76 10.94
CA ILE A 62 5.63 31.03 12.35
C ILE A 62 7.14 30.92 12.56
N ASP A 63 7.75 31.97 13.10
CA ASP A 63 9.18 31.96 13.43
C ASP A 63 9.49 30.86 14.45
N GLY A 64 10.51 30.05 14.15
CA GLY A 64 10.89 28.87 14.94
C GLY A 64 10.13 27.57 14.61
N ALA A 65 9.17 27.58 13.68
CA ALA A 65 8.55 26.36 13.18
C ALA A 65 9.44 25.73 12.09
N GLU A 66 10.13 24.65 12.45
CA GLU A 66 11.00 23.89 11.54
C GLU A 66 10.40 22.51 11.23
N ASP A 67 10.75 21.96 10.07
CA ASP A 67 10.38 20.60 9.63
C ASP A 67 8.85 20.31 9.64
N VAL A 68 8.01 21.32 9.39
CA VAL A 68 6.54 21.21 9.42
C VAL A 68 6.03 20.37 8.26
N LYS A 69 5.34 19.27 8.56
CA LYS A 69 4.82 18.33 7.56
C LYS A 69 3.46 17.75 7.94
N ALA A 70 2.56 17.65 6.96
CA ALA A 70 1.37 16.82 7.04
C ALA A 70 1.71 15.36 6.74
N GLU A 71 1.18 14.45 7.54
CA GLU A 71 1.27 13.02 7.26
C GLU A 71 0.41 12.68 6.02
N GLN A 72 0.98 11.91 5.10
CA GLN A 72 0.26 11.52 3.90
C GLN A 72 -0.73 10.42 4.26
N ILE A 73 -2.02 10.71 4.08
CA ILE A 73 -3.12 9.78 4.41
C ILE A 73 -3.75 9.11 3.17
N THR A 74 -3.44 9.60 1.96
CA THR A 74 -3.98 9.09 0.68
C THR A 74 -2.97 9.17 -0.47
N GLY A 75 -3.28 8.50 -1.58
CA GLY A 75 -2.53 8.61 -2.84
C GLY A 75 -1.56 7.47 -3.07
N LEU A 76 -1.69 6.36 -2.33
CA LEU A 76 -0.95 5.15 -2.63
C LEU A 76 -1.70 4.41 -3.76
N PRO A 77 -1.11 4.25 -4.96
CA PRO A 77 -1.76 3.51 -6.03
C PRO A 77 -1.89 2.03 -5.64
N GLN A 78 -3.13 1.55 -5.63
CA GLN A 78 -3.48 0.17 -5.34
C GLN A 78 -4.11 -0.46 -6.59
N LEU A 79 -3.70 -1.70 -6.89
CA LEU A 79 -4.36 -2.49 -7.93
C LEU A 79 -5.62 -3.12 -7.33
N GLN A 80 -6.79 -2.73 -7.82
CA GLN A 80 -8.07 -3.27 -7.39
C GLN A 80 -8.60 -4.27 -8.41
N ILE A 81 -9.02 -5.44 -7.92
CA ILE A 81 -9.66 -6.51 -8.70
C ILE A 81 -11.08 -6.67 -8.19
N LYS A 82 -12.05 -6.12 -8.93
CA LYS A 82 -13.46 -6.14 -8.57
C LYS A 82 -14.17 -7.31 -9.27
N ILE A 83 -14.44 -8.37 -8.52
CA ILE A 83 -15.06 -9.58 -9.04
C ILE A 83 -16.55 -9.36 -9.33
N ASP A 84 -16.98 -9.69 -10.54
CA ASP A 84 -18.38 -9.64 -10.96
C ASP A 84 -19.10 -10.94 -10.58
N ARG A 85 -19.90 -10.86 -9.51
CA ARG A 85 -20.67 -12.00 -8.99
C ARG A 85 -21.67 -12.58 -9.99
N GLN A 86 -22.23 -11.76 -10.89
CA GLN A 86 -23.18 -12.25 -11.89
C GLN A 86 -22.49 -13.02 -12.99
N LYS A 87 -21.29 -12.58 -13.40
CA LYS A 87 -20.51 -13.26 -14.44
C LYS A 87 -19.95 -14.60 -13.94
N ILE A 88 -19.35 -14.64 -12.74
CA ILE A 88 -18.80 -15.88 -12.18
C ILE A 88 -19.88 -16.95 -11.94
N ALA A 89 -21.10 -16.53 -11.60
CA ALA A 89 -22.22 -17.44 -11.37
C ALA A 89 -22.60 -18.22 -12.64
N ARG A 90 -22.46 -17.62 -13.82
CA ARG A 90 -22.70 -18.30 -15.12
C ARG A 90 -21.70 -19.42 -15.40
N TYR A 91 -20.52 -19.32 -14.79
CA TYR A 91 -19.42 -20.28 -14.98
C TYR A 91 -19.23 -21.20 -13.77
N GLY A 92 -20.11 -21.12 -12.76
CA GLY A 92 -20.02 -21.95 -11.56
C GLY A 92 -18.75 -21.74 -10.74
N ILE A 93 -18.14 -20.55 -10.80
CA ILE A 93 -16.87 -20.24 -10.12
C ILE A 93 -17.16 -19.57 -8.77
N ASN A 94 -16.50 -20.02 -7.70
CA ASN A 94 -16.58 -19.33 -6.41
C ASN A 94 -15.62 -18.15 -6.34
N VAL A 95 -16.04 -17.11 -5.63
CA VAL A 95 -15.19 -15.94 -5.31
C VAL A 95 -13.94 -16.37 -4.55
N ALA A 96 -14.05 -17.38 -3.67
CA ALA A 96 -12.93 -17.90 -2.90
C ALA A 96 -11.82 -18.46 -3.79
N ASP A 97 -12.19 -19.19 -4.86
CA ASP A 97 -11.23 -19.78 -5.80
C ASP A 97 -10.48 -18.69 -6.57
N ILE A 98 -11.19 -17.64 -6.99
CA ILE A 98 -10.59 -16.49 -7.67
C ILE A 98 -9.59 -15.77 -6.75
N ASN A 99 -10.00 -15.48 -5.50
CA ASN A 99 -9.12 -14.83 -4.52
C ASN A 99 -7.88 -15.68 -4.24
N GLN A 100 -8.05 -17.00 -4.06
CA GLN A 100 -6.94 -17.91 -3.85
C GLN A 100 -5.95 -17.91 -5.03
N ILE A 101 -6.45 -17.88 -6.26
CA ILE A 101 -5.60 -17.82 -7.45
C ILE A 101 -4.87 -16.47 -7.52
N ILE A 102 -5.54 -15.35 -7.26
CA ILE A 102 -4.92 -14.02 -7.25
C ILE A 102 -3.84 -13.93 -6.17
N GLU A 103 -4.14 -14.39 -4.95
CA GLU A 103 -3.20 -14.43 -3.84
C GLU A 103 -1.97 -15.25 -4.19
N THR A 104 -2.17 -16.46 -4.72
CA THR A 104 -1.07 -17.35 -5.12
C THR A 104 -0.27 -16.78 -6.30
N ALA A 105 -0.94 -16.28 -7.33
CA ALA A 105 -0.31 -15.79 -8.55
C ALA A 105 0.49 -14.50 -8.32
N ILE A 106 -0.09 -13.53 -7.61
CA ILE A 106 0.45 -12.18 -7.47
C ILE A 106 1.20 -12.00 -6.14
N GLY A 107 0.53 -12.28 -5.02
CA GLY A 107 1.10 -12.11 -3.67
C GLY A 107 2.13 -13.19 -3.33
N GLY A 108 1.90 -14.39 -3.84
CA GLY A 108 2.62 -15.60 -3.48
C GLY A 108 2.06 -16.23 -2.22
N ARG A 109 1.94 -17.56 -2.23
CA ARG A 109 1.39 -18.33 -1.11
C ARG A 109 2.40 -19.33 -0.60
N GLU A 110 2.52 -19.47 0.72
CA GLU A 110 3.31 -20.52 1.36
C GLU A 110 2.71 -21.89 1.02
N ALA A 111 3.50 -22.71 0.34
CA ALA A 111 3.18 -24.10 0.01
C ALA A 111 3.76 -25.09 1.03
N GLY A 112 4.70 -24.64 1.88
CA GLY A 112 5.31 -25.44 2.93
C GLY A 112 6.57 -24.77 3.50
N LYS A 113 7.35 -25.54 4.26
CA LYS A 113 8.63 -25.09 4.83
C LYS A 113 9.78 -25.98 4.40
N VAL A 114 10.91 -25.36 4.10
CA VAL A 114 12.18 -26.03 3.85
C VAL A 114 13.05 -25.92 5.11
N PHE A 115 13.63 -27.05 5.52
CA PHE A 115 14.50 -27.12 6.69
C PHE A 115 15.95 -27.34 6.25
N GLU A 116 16.85 -26.48 6.72
CA GLU A 116 18.30 -26.60 6.51
C GLU A 116 19.00 -26.57 7.88
N GLY A 117 19.20 -27.76 8.46
CA GLY A 117 19.63 -27.89 9.85
C GLY A 117 18.61 -27.25 10.80
N ASP A 118 19.05 -26.25 11.57
CA ASP A 118 18.20 -25.51 12.51
C ASP A 118 17.46 -24.31 11.86
N LYS A 119 17.73 -24.02 10.58
CA LYS A 119 17.07 -22.93 9.85
C LYS A 119 15.78 -23.42 9.19
N ARG A 120 14.77 -22.54 9.19
CA ARG A 120 13.47 -22.78 8.57
C ARG A 120 13.18 -21.67 7.58
N PHE A 121 12.81 -22.05 6.36
CA PHE A 121 12.46 -21.13 5.28
C PHE A 121 11.06 -21.46 4.76
N ASP A 122 10.30 -20.45 4.37
CA ASP A 122 9.00 -20.65 3.73
C ASP A 122 9.20 -20.93 2.24
N LEU A 123 8.56 -21.99 1.74
CA LEU A 123 8.49 -22.31 0.33
C LEU A 123 7.29 -21.59 -0.26
N VAL A 124 7.52 -20.55 -1.07
CA VAL A 124 6.45 -19.72 -1.64
C VAL A 124 6.26 -20.05 -3.12
N VAL A 125 5.02 -20.32 -3.53
CA VAL A 125 4.63 -20.47 -4.93
C VAL A 125 4.00 -19.17 -5.41
N ARG A 126 4.51 -18.65 -6.53
CA ARG A 126 4.00 -17.45 -7.20
C ARG A 126 4.35 -17.41 -8.68
N PHE A 127 3.65 -16.59 -9.45
CA PHE A 127 4.03 -16.36 -10.85
C PHE A 127 5.35 -15.61 -10.97
N THR A 128 6.01 -15.81 -12.11
CA THR A 128 7.21 -15.07 -12.45
C THR A 128 6.90 -13.58 -12.55
N PRO A 129 7.88 -12.69 -12.33
CA PRO A 129 7.66 -11.24 -12.40
C PRO A 129 7.01 -10.80 -13.71
N GLU A 130 7.40 -11.38 -14.85
CA GLU A 130 6.91 -11.01 -16.20
C GLU A 130 5.43 -11.34 -16.41
N ALA A 131 4.89 -12.27 -15.63
CA ALA A 131 3.49 -12.67 -15.69
C ALA A 131 2.59 -11.84 -14.76
N ARG A 132 3.14 -10.97 -13.91
CA ARG A 132 2.39 -10.14 -12.95
C ARG A 132 2.83 -8.67 -12.88
N SER A 133 3.76 -8.25 -13.73
CA SER A 133 4.28 -6.88 -13.76
C SER A 133 3.36 -5.87 -14.46
N ASP A 134 2.36 -6.36 -15.20
CA ASP A 134 1.47 -5.53 -16.02
C ASP A 134 0.01 -5.87 -15.72
N ILE A 135 -0.83 -4.85 -15.69
CA ILE A 135 -2.28 -4.98 -15.53
C ILE A 135 -2.91 -5.85 -16.62
N GLU A 136 -2.43 -5.77 -17.85
CA GLU A 136 -2.91 -6.58 -18.98
C GLU A 136 -2.52 -8.06 -18.82
N LYS A 137 -1.37 -8.35 -18.20
CA LYS A 137 -0.99 -9.72 -17.84
C LYS A 137 -1.91 -10.27 -16.75
N ILE A 138 -2.20 -9.46 -15.74
CA ILE A 138 -3.09 -9.83 -14.63
C ILE A 138 -4.52 -10.08 -15.13
N LYS A 139 -5.02 -9.24 -16.03
CA LYS A 139 -6.32 -9.43 -16.71
C LYS A 139 -6.42 -10.74 -17.49
N ASN A 140 -5.29 -11.26 -17.97
CA ASN A 140 -5.23 -12.51 -18.74
C ASN A 140 -4.93 -13.76 -17.88
N ILE A 141 -4.89 -13.62 -16.55
CA ILE A 141 -4.77 -14.78 -15.66
C ILE A 141 -5.97 -15.70 -15.87
N LEU A 142 -5.70 -16.97 -16.12
CA LEU A 142 -6.71 -17.98 -16.42
C LEU A 142 -7.26 -18.59 -15.14
N ILE A 143 -8.57 -18.50 -14.98
CA ILE A 143 -9.32 -19.09 -13.87
C ILE A 143 -10.02 -20.37 -14.36
N PRO A 144 -9.81 -21.53 -13.71
CA PRO A 144 -10.51 -22.75 -14.06
C PRO A 144 -11.99 -22.67 -13.64
N SER A 145 -12.88 -23.11 -14.52
CA SER A 145 -14.32 -23.27 -14.25
C SER A 145 -14.66 -24.73 -13.97
N SER A 146 -15.80 -24.96 -13.31
CA SER A 146 -16.39 -26.28 -13.08
C SER A 146 -16.55 -27.11 -14.36
N ASN A 147 -16.66 -26.47 -15.52
CA ASN A 147 -16.90 -27.11 -16.80
C ASN A 147 -15.60 -27.45 -17.56
N SER A 148 -14.45 -27.47 -16.86
CA SER A 148 -13.11 -27.70 -17.43
C SER A 148 -12.64 -26.66 -18.47
N SER A 149 -13.39 -25.58 -18.66
CA SER A 149 -12.94 -24.41 -19.42
C SER A 149 -12.10 -23.48 -18.53
N THR A 150 -11.11 -22.82 -19.12
CA THR A 150 -10.38 -21.72 -18.47
C THR A 150 -10.90 -20.38 -18.98
N ILE A 151 -11.05 -19.43 -18.06
CA ILE A 151 -11.66 -18.12 -18.34
C ILE A 151 -10.68 -17.04 -17.91
N PRO A 152 -10.33 -16.09 -18.79
CA PRO A 152 -9.51 -14.95 -18.41
C PRO A 152 -10.18 -14.12 -17.31
N LEU A 153 -9.39 -13.63 -16.34
CA LEU A 153 -9.87 -12.81 -15.24
C LEU A 153 -10.67 -11.58 -15.72
N SER A 154 -10.26 -10.98 -16.84
CA SER A 154 -10.94 -9.83 -17.48
C SER A 154 -12.39 -10.10 -17.88
N GLN A 155 -12.78 -11.36 -18.09
CA GLN A 155 -14.16 -11.71 -18.42
C GLN A 155 -15.06 -11.78 -17.19
N ILE A 156 -14.48 -11.87 -15.99
CA ILE A 156 -15.22 -12.14 -14.74
C ILE A 156 -14.91 -11.14 -13.61
N ALA A 157 -13.94 -10.26 -13.80
CA ALA A 157 -13.57 -9.20 -12.86
C ALA A 157 -13.05 -7.96 -13.61
N ASP A 158 -13.32 -6.79 -13.04
CA ASP A 158 -12.75 -5.52 -13.50
C ASP A 158 -11.43 -5.28 -12.75
N VAL A 159 -10.36 -4.99 -13.49
CA VAL A 159 -9.02 -4.75 -12.94
C VAL A 159 -8.59 -3.33 -13.29
N PHE A 160 -8.39 -2.49 -12.27
CA PHE A 160 -8.03 -1.08 -12.41
C PHE A 160 -7.14 -0.61 -11.26
N VAL A 161 -6.47 0.52 -11.46
CA VAL A 161 -5.67 1.18 -10.42
C VAL A 161 -6.51 2.27 -9.78
N GLU A 162 -6.55 2.28 -8.46
CA GLU A 162 -7.24 3.30 -7.65
C GLU A 162 -6.29 3.82 -6.58
N GLU A 163 -6.45 5.08 -6.17
CA GLU A 163 -5.71 5.63 -5.04
C GLU A 163 -6.35 5.17 -3.73
N GLY A 164 -5.62 4.39 -2.95
CA GLY A 164 -6.02 3.97 -1.62
C GLY A 164 -5.48 4.88 -0.52
N PRO A 165 -5.95 4.65 0.72
CA PRO A 165 -5.29 5.18 1.91
C PRO A 165 -3.82 4.73 1.95
N ALA A 166 -2.96 5.61 2.47
CA ALA A 166 -1.55 5.34 2.68
C ALA A 166 -1.31 4.41 3.88
#